data_AF-A0A239EX43-F1
#
_entry.id   AF-A0A239EX43-F1
#
_cell.length_a   1.000
_cell.length_b   1.000
_cell.length_c   1.000
_cell.angle_alpha   90.00
_cell.angle_beta   90.00
_cell.angle_gamma   90.00
#
_symmetry.space_group_name_H-M   'P 1'
#
loop_
_entity.id
_entity.type
_entity.pdbx_description
1 polymer ?
#
loop_
_entity_poly.entity_id
_entity_poly.type
_entity_poly.pdbx_seq_one_letter_code
_entity_poly.pdbx_strand_id
1 'polypeptide(L)'
;MSVLSFLTTTQIAALNTTTIASLTSTQLRSLSSTQVGAITTEQLQALATSQMASLASTQVVGFSTTAVAGLSSTLLSALTTSNIASLSTTQIGALATDQVAALTTNWVRALTTAQVAGLTITQVAALTTTQVGSLTTTQIRGIETTDLVALTTDQLPGLTTGQLAALSTDQLNAMETTDLAALTATQIRGLTTAQLTGFTTDQTAALTSEQLGALTTTQIRGLETADFATLTSTQLSGLVATQMPGLTTAQLNALTTTAVIALTTTQLSGLLTSQIAGLSSTQMGALTTDQIGNLTTNQLRSLTSAQI
;
A
#
# COMPACT_ATOMS: atom_id res chain seq x y z
N MET A 1 42.80 -18.15 -16.07
CA MET A 1 42.72 -17.47 -14.76
C MET A 1 43.32 -16.09 -14.91
N SER A 2 42.64 -15.05 -14.42
CA SER A 2 43.16 -13.68 -14.41
C SER A 2 44.21 -13.53 -13.31
N VAL A 3 45.25 -12.72 -13.51
CA VAL A 3 46.22 -12.39 -12.45
C VAL A 3 45.54 -11.75 -11.24
N LEU A 4 44.40 -11.09 -11.45
CA LEU A 4 43.61 -10.46 -10.39
C LEU A 4 43.16 -11.43 -9.30
N SER A 5 42.89 -12.71 -9.62
CA SER A 5 42.43 -13.68 -8.61
C SER A 5 43.51 -14.04 -7.58
N PHE A 6 44.77 -13.66 -7.82
CA PHE A 6 45.89 -13.89 -6.90
C PHE A 6 46.24 -12.66 -6.04
N LEU A 7 45.64 -11.50 -6.30
CA LEU A 7 45.89 -10.30 -5.51
C LEU A 7 45.23 -10.38 -4.13
N THR A 8 45.92 -9.91 -3.11
CA THR A 8 45.33 -9.73 -1.77
C THR A 8 44.31 -8.59 -1.77
N THR A 9 43.43 -8.55 -0.76
CA THR A 9 42.48 -7.44 -0.57
C THR A 9 43.17 -6.08 -0.48
N THR A 10 44.30 -5.99 0.22
CA THR A 10 45.11 -4.76 0.30
C THR A 10 45.64 -4.34 -1.07
N GLN A 11 46.10 -5.29 -1.90
CA GLN A 11 46.57 -4.98 -3.24
C GLN A 11 45.42 -4.53 -4.17
N ILE A 12 44.23 -5.11 -4.04
CA ILE A 12 43.04 -4.66 -4.76
C ILE A 12 42.66 -3.24 -4.37
N ALA A 13 42.61 -2.94 -3.07
CA ALA A 13 42.30 -1.60 -2.57
C ALA A 13 43.34 -0.54 -3.00
N ALA A 14 44.59 -0.95 -3.24
CA ALA A 14 45.67 -0.06 -3.70
C ALA A 14 45.67 0.22 -5.21
N LEU A 15 44.83 -0.45 -6.02
CA LEU A 15 44.72 -0.14 -7.45
C LEU A 15 44.16 1.26 -7.66
N ASN A 16 44.67 2.02 -8.62
CA ASN A 16 44.07 3.31 -8.93
C ASN A 16 42.78 3.16 -9.76
N THR A 17 41.97 4.21 -9.81
CA THR A 17 40.67 4.22 -10.51
C THR A 17 40.82 3.97 -12.02
N THR A 18 41.90 4.44 -12.65
CA THR A 18 42.14 4.18 -14.09
C THR A 18 42.39 2.71 -14.39
N THR A 19 43.11 2.00 -13.52
CA THR A 19 43.31 0.55 -13.66
C THR A 19 42.00 -0.19 -13.50
N ILE A 20 41.20 0.18 -12.49
CA ILE A 20 39.87 -0.42 -12.26
C ILE A 20 38.95 -0.18 -13.47
N ALA A 21 38.88 1.05 -13.98
CA ALA A 21 38.08 1.39 -15.14
C ALA A 21 38.49 0.62 -16.42
N SER A 22 39.77 0.24 -16.55
CA SER A 22 40.28 -0.52 -17.70
C SER A 22 39.98 -2.03 -17.67
N LEU A 23 39.47 -2.56 -16.55
CA LEU A 23 39.23 -3.99 -16.39
C LEU A 23 38.12 -4.49 -17.31
N THR A 24 38.36 -5.57 -18.04
CA THR A 24 37.30 -6.24 -18.80
C THR A 24 36.30 -6.93 -17.88
N SER A 25 35.09 -7.18 -18.36
CA SER A 25 34.08 -7.97 -17.63
C SER A 25 34.60 -9.36 -17.22
N THR A 26 35.43 -10.00 -18.06
CA THR A 26 36.07 -11.29 -17.72
C THR A 26 37.05 -11.16 -16.56
N GLN A 27 37.83 -10.09 -16.53
CA GLN A 27 38.75 -9.79 -15.43
C GLN A 27 37.98 -9.48 -14.14
N LEU A 28 36.93 -8.66 -14.22
CA LEU A 28 36.09 -8.39 -13.06
C LEU A 28 35.47 -9.67 -12.52
N ARG A 29 34.89 -10.53 -13.38
CA ARG A 29 34.27 -11.82 -12.99
C ARG A 29 35.25 -12.85 -12.40
N SER A 30 36.55 -12.61 -12.50
CA SER A 30 37.57 -13.48 -11.88
C SER A 30 37.84 -13.16 -10.40
N LEU A 31 37.38 -12.00 -9.91
CA LEU A 31 37.55 -11.60 -8.52
C LEU A 31 36.62 -12.41 -7.60
N SER A 32 37.15 -12.83 -6.45
CA SER A 32 36.35 -13.40 -5.36
C SER A 32 35.49 -12.32 -4.68
N SER A 33 34.46 -12.73 -3.94
CA SER A 33 33.64 -11.84 -3.13
C SER A 33 34.48 -11.04 -2.10
N THR A 34 35.48 -11.68 -1.48
CA THR A 34 36.39 -11.04 -0.53
C THR A 34 37.22 -9.94 -1.19
N GLN A 35 37.72 -10.18 -2.40
CA GLN A 35 38.45 -9.16 -3.16
C GLN A 35 37.53 -8.01 -3.59
N VAL A 36 36.30 -8.32 -4.01
CA VAL A 36 35.30 -7.30 -4.36
C VAL A 36 34.95 -6.43 -3.15
N GLY A 37 34.88 -7.00 -1.95
CA GLY A 37 34.69 -6.24 -0.72
C GLY A 37 35.84 -5.32 -0.32
N ALA A 38 37.02 -5.50 -0.93
CA ALA A 38 38.15 -4.60 -0.77
C ALA A 38 38.18 -3.46 -1.81
N ILE A 39 37.29 -3.48 -2.81
CA ILE A 39 37.16 -2.38 -3.76
C ILE A 39 36.53 -1.19 -3.03
N THR A 40 37.24 -0.06 -3.06
CA THR A 40 36.80 1.21 -2.47
C THR A 40 35.65 1.83 -3.24
N THR A 41 34.92 2.75 -2.61
CA THR A 41 33.83 3.49 -3.26
C THR A 41 34.32 4.25 -4.49
N GLU A 42 35.49 4.91 -4.40
CA GLU A 42 36.10 5.67 -5.50
C GLU A 42 36.43 4.76 -6.69
N GLN A 43 36.92 3.54 -6.42
CA GLN A 43 37.18 2.55 -7.46
C GLN A 43 35.89 2.03 -8.11
N LEU A 44 34.84 1.76 -7.32
CA LEU A 44 33.55 1.35 -7.88
C LEU A 44 32.93 2.43 -8.75
N GLN A 45 33.03 3.69 -8.34
CA GLN A 45 32.53 4.84 -9.12
C GLN A 45 33.27 5.05 -10.44
N ALA A 46 34.47 4.48 -10.59
CA ALA A 46 35.22 4.52 -11.84
C ALA A 46 34.77 3.45 -12.87
N LEU A 47 33.93 2.49 -12.46
CA LEU A 47 33.40 1.47 -13.37
C LEU A 47 32.34 2.05 -14.31
N ALA A 48 32.34 1.59 -15.55
CA ALA A 48 31.25 1.77 -16.49
C ALA A 48 30.03 0.92 -16.11
N THR A 49 28.85 1.33 -16.57
CA THR A 49 27.59 0.59 -16.35
C THR A 49 27.63 -0.82 -16.95
N SER A 50 28.33 -1.03 -18.08
CA SER A 50 28.52 -2.35 -18.67
C SER A 50 29.39 -3.29 -17.82
N GLN A 51 30.37 -2.73 -17.10
CA GLN A 51 31.18 -3.47 -16.13
C GLN A 51 30.35 -3.86 -14.91
N MET A 52 29.57 -2.92 -14.36
CA MET A 52 28.65 -3.18 -13.24
C MET A 52 27.62 -4.26 -13.58
N ALA A 53 27.00 -4.18 -14.76
CA ALA A 53 26.03 -5.17 -15.23
C ALA A 53 26.64 -6.56 -15.45
N SER A 54 27.96 -6.66 -15.60
CA SER A 54 28.66 -7.93 -15.83
C SER A 54 29.04 -8.69 -14.56
N LEU A 55 28.93 -8.06 -13.38
CA LEU A 55 29.25 -8.67 -12.09
C LEU A 55 28.32 -9.84 -11.79
N ALA A 56 28.88 -10.94 -11.27
CA ALA A 56 28.08 -12.07 -10.79
C ALA A 56 27.43 -11.74 -9.42
N SER A 57 26.32 -12.39 -9.08
CA SER A 57 25.66 -12.23 -7.78
C SER A 57 26.60 -12.55 -6.61
N THR A 58 27.43 -13.58 -6.73
CA THR A 58 28.45 -13.93 -5.74
C THR A 58 29.45 -12.82 -5.48
N GLN A 59 29.71 -11.96 -6.47
CA GLN A 59 30.60 -10.82 -6.34
C GLN A 59 29.91 -9.63 -5.69
N VAL A 60 28.67 -9.35 -6.09
CA VAL A 60 27.87 -8.23 -5.55
C VAL A 60 27.60 -8.38 -4.06
N VAL A 61 27.40 -9.61 -3.57
CA VAL A 61 27.33 -9.89 -2.12
C VAL A 61 28.59 -9.44 -1.38
N GLY A 62 29.74 -9.38 -2.07
CA GLY A 62 31.00 -8.94 -1.50
C GLY A 62 31.09 -7.44 -1.21
N PHE A 63 30.25 -6.58 -1.79
CA PHE A 63 30.34 -5.13 -1.56
C PHE A 63 30.20 -4.78 -0.08
N SER A 64 31.04 -3.88 0.42
CA SER A 64 30.86 -3.35 1.78
C SER A 64 29.62 -2.44 1.84
N THR A 65 29.05 -2.26 3.03
CA THR A 65 27.93 -1.32 3.22
C THR A 65 28.33 0.12 2.89
N THR A 66 29.56 0.53 3.22
CA THR A 66 30.13 1.83 2.83
C THR A 66 30.20 2.00 1.31
N ALA A 67 30.59 0.95 0.60
CA ALA A 67 30.61 0.95 -0.86
C ALA A 67 29.19 1.11 -1.43
N VAL A 68 28.22 0.34 -0.94
CA VAL A 68 26.82 0.41 -1.38
C VAL A 68 26.22 1.79 -1.13
N ALA A 69 26.40 2.35 0.08
CA ALA A 69 25.95 3.69 0.45
C ALA A 69 26.56 4.79 -0.44
N GLY A 70 27.76 4.54 -0.98
CA GLY A 70 28.51 5.49 -1.79
C GLY A 70 28.32 5.35 -3.30
N LEU A 71 27.56 4.36 -3.80
CA LEU A 71 27.31 4.18 -5.24
C LEU A 71 26.43 5.28 -5.83
N SER A 72 26.66 5.65 -7.09
CA SER A 72 25.74 6.57 -7.79
C SER A 72 24.47 5.83 -8.21
N SER A 73 23.37 6.57 -8.36
CA SER A 73 22.11 6.01 -8.89
C SER A 73 22.30 5.38 -10.28
N THR A 74 23.19 5.94 -11.11
CA THR A 74 23.59 5.37 -12.40
C THR A 74 24.17 3.96 -12.25
N LEU A 75 25.12 3.75 -11.34
CA LEU A 75 25.72 2.43 -11.14
C LEU A 75 24.77 1.45 -10.44
N LEU A 76 23.95 1.93 -9.50
CA LEU A 76 22.89 1.11 -8.89
C LEU A 76 21.89 0.61 -9.94
N SER A 77 21.50 1.47 -10.89
CA SER A 77 20.59 1.11 -11.99
C SER A 77 21.19 0.13 -13.00
N ALA A 78 22.53 0.01 -13.04
CA ALA A 78 23.24 -0.91 -13.91
C ALA A 78 23.30 -2.35 -13.35
N LEU A 79 23.04 -2.55 -12.05
CA LEU A 79 22.96 -3.89 -11.46
C LEU A 79 21.77 -4.67 -12.04
N THR A 80 21.99 -5.95 -12.32
CA THR A 80 20.91 -6.83 -12.80
C THR A 80 19.94 -7.19 -11.67
N THR A 81 18.73 -7.62 -12.01
CA THR A 81 17.75 -8.08 -11.02
C THR A 81 18.26 -9.25 -10.17
N SER A 82 19.10 -10.14 -10.73
CA SER A 82 19.77 -11.20 -9.98
C SER A 82 20.81 -10.68 -8.99
N ASN A 83 21.51 -9.58 -9.33
CA ASN A 83 22.42 -8.93 -8.38
C ASN A 83 21.64 -8.30 -7.23
N ILE A 84 20.54 -7.63 -7.55
CA ILE A 84 19.69 -6.95 -6.57
C ILE A 84 19.11 -7.95 -5.58
N ALA A 85 18.53 -9.05 -6.06
CA ALA A 85 18.00 -10.12 -5.20
C ALA A 85 19.08 -10.83 -4.36
N SER A 86 20.37 -10.68 -4.71
CA SER A 86 21.49 -11.26 -3.95
C SER A 86 22.03 -10.36 -2.85
N LEU A 87 21.75 -9.06 -2.87
CA LEU A 87 22.19 -8.15 -1.81
C LEU A 87 21.63 -8.58 -0.44
N SER A 88 22.45 -8.52 0.60
CA SER A 88 21.99 -8.74 1.98
C SER A 88 21.06 -7.61 2.43
N THR A 89 20.20 -7.90 3.42
CA THR A 89 19.37 -6.86 4.07
C THR A 89 20.21 -5.73 4.65
N THR A 90 21.40 -6.03 5.19
CA THR A 90 22.34 -5.02 5.68
C THR A 90 22.87 -4.10 4.57
N GLN A 91 23.13 -4.63 3.37
CA GLN A 91 23.53 -3.82 2.22
C GLN A 91 22.36 -2.95 1.71
N ILE A 92 21.14 -3.50 1.71
CA ILE A 92 19.93 -2.73 1.36
C ILE A 92 19.69 -1.60 2.37
N GLY A 93 19.79 -1.88 3.67
CA GLY A 93 19.67 -0.89 4.73
C GLY A 93 20.76 0.18 4.73
N ALA A 94 21.87 -0.04 4.01
CA ALA A 94 22.93 0.95 3.85
C ALA A 94 22.67 1.97 2.73
N LEU A 95 21.66 1.76 1.87
CA LEU A 95 21.33 2.72 0.81
C LEU A 95 20.89 4.06 1.40
N ALA A 96 21.44 5.16 0.89
CA ALA A 96 20.95 6.49 1.20
C ALA A 96 19.54 6.70 0.63
N THR A 97 18.76 7.60 1.24
CA THR A 97 17.38 7.90 0.80
C THR A 97 17.32 8.41 -0.63
N ASP A 98 18.30 9.22 -1.06
CA ASP A 98 18.38 9.72 -2.44
C ASP A 98 18.67 8.59 -3.45
N GLN A 99 19.43 7.58 -3.03
CA GLN A 99 19.63 6.37 -3.84
C GLN A 99 18.32 5.60 -3.96
N VAL A 100 17.58 5.43 -2.86
CA VAL A 100 16.28 4.74 -2.83
C VAL A 100 15.26 5.44 -3.72
N ALA A 101 15.12 6.77 -3.61
CA ALA A 101 14.23 7.56 -4.44
C ALA A 101 14.59 7.48 -5.95
N ALA A 102 15.86 7.27 -6.28
CA ALA A 102 16.34 7.14 -7.66
C ALA A 102 16.25 5.71 -8.24
N LEU A 103 15.82 4.71 -7.46
CA LEU A 103 15.70 3.34 -7.94
C LEU A 103 14.64 3.20 -9.05
N THR A 104 14.90 2.35 -10.03
CA THR A 104 13.88 2.01 -11.03
C THR A 104 12.84 1.06 -10.44
N THR A 105 11.64 1.02 -11.01
CA THR A 105 10.60 0.05 -10.62
C THR A 105 11.02 -1.40 -10.83
N ASN A 106 11.89 -1.68 -11.81
CA ASN A 106 12.47 -3.01 -12.00
C ASN A 106 13.37 -3.42 -10.83
N TRP A 107 14.07 -2.46 -10.24
CA TRP A 107 14.89 -2.70 -9.05
C TRP A 107 14.01 -3.02 -7.85
N VAL A 108 12.96 -2.22 -7.61
CA VAL A 108 12.00 -2.43 -6.51
C VAL A 108 11.30 -3.79 -6.64
N ARG A 109 10.88 -4.17 -7.85
CA ARG A 109 10.28 -5.49 -8.13
C ARG A 109 11.25 -6.67 -7.94
N ALA A 110 12.56 -6.44 -8.04
CA ALA A 110 13.57 -7.47 -7.88
C ALA A 110 13.93 -7.74 -6.42
N LEU A 111 13.55 -6.84 -5.50
CA LEU A 111 13.74 -7.07 -4.06
C LEU A 111 13.01 -8.34 -3.60
N THR A 112 13.66 -9.12 -2.76
CA THR A 112 13.01 -10.18 -2.00
C THR A 112 12.16 -9.59 -0.87
N THR A 113 11.24 -10.39 -0.31
CA THR A 113 10.42 -9.94 0.84
C THR A 113 11.28 -9.59 2.05
N ALA A 114 12.36 -10.35 2.31
CA ALA A 114 13.29 -10.07 3.39
C ALA A 114 14.05 -8.74 3.18
N GLN A 115 14.35 -8.37 1.94
CA GLN A 115 14.99 -7.08 1.64
C GLN A 115 14.01 -5.92 1.76
N VAL A 116 12.73 -6.10 1.39
CA VAL A 116 11.69 -5.09 1.61
C VAL A 116 11.48 -4.84 3.11
N ALA A 117 11.36 -5.90 3.91
CA ALA A 117 11.28 -5.82 5.38
C ALA A 117 12.59 -5.32 6.03
N GLY A 118 13.71 -5.35 5.29
CA GLY A 118 14.99 -4.80 5.74
C GLY A 118 15.18 -3.32 5.45
N LEU A 119 14.22 -2.65 4.79
CA LEU A 119 14.26 -1.22 4.56
C LEU A 119 14.05 -0.47 5.89
N THR A 120 14.84 0.56 6.11
CA THR A 120 14.63 1.47 7.24
C THR A 120 13.40 2.34 7.01
N ILE A 121 12.78 2.85 8.09
CA ILE A 121 11.63 3.78 8.02
C ILE A 121 11.93 4.98 7.11
N THR A 122 13.15 5.54 7.18
CA THR A 122 13.56 6.66 6.32
C THR A 122 13.68 6.28 4.85
N GLN A 123 14.07 5.03 4.54
CA GLN A 123 14.10 4.54 3.16
C GLN A 123 12.69 4.25 2.64
N VAL A 124 11.80 3.70 3.47
CA VAL A 124 10.39 3.51 3.11
C VAL A 124 9.74 4.85 2.77
N ALA A 125 9.93 5.87 3.61
CA ALA A 125 9.43 7.22 3.36
C ALA A 125 10.05 7.89 2.11
N ALA A 126 11.26 7.48 1.70
CA ALA A 126 11.92 7.98 0.49
C ALA A 126 11.44 7.31 -0.81
N LEU A 127 10.65 6.23 -0.73
CA LEU A 127 10.07 5.61 -1.93
C LEU A 127 9.10 6.59 -2.62
N THR A 128 9.17 6.66 -3.93
CA THR A 128 8.17 7.40 -4.72
C THR A 128 6.87 6.60 -4.82
N THR A 129 5.75 7.29 -5.09
CA THR A 129 4.45 6.65 -5.36
C THR A 129 4.52 5.61 -6.48
N THR A 130 5.30 5.89 -7.54
CA THR A 130 5.55 4.96 -8.65
C THR A 130 6.30 3.71 -8.21
N GLN A 131 7.26 3.83 -7.29
CA GLN A 131 7.98 2.69 -6.73
C GLN A 131 7.08 1.85 -5.82
N VAL A 132 6.29 2.49 -4.94
CA VAL A 132 5.31 1.83 -4.08
C VAL A 132 4.30 1.04 -4.92
N GLY A 133 3.74 1.65 -5.97
CA GLY A 133 2.83 0.97 -6.91
C GLY A 133 3.47 -0.15 -7.73
N SER A 134 4.81 -0.22 -7.77
CA SER A 134 5.53 -1.29 -8.46
C SER A 134 5.80 -2.52 -7.58
N LEU A 135 5.65 -2.42 -6.26
CA LEU A 135 5.81 -3.56 -5.35
C LEU A 135 4.85 -4.70 -5.75
N THR A 136 5.36 -5.92 -5.78
CA THR A 136 4.54 -7.11 -6.05
C THR A 136 3.61 -7.39 -4.86
N THR A 137 2.50 -8.09 -5.11
CA THR A 137 1.58 -8.52 -4.04
C THR A 137 2.26 -9.43 -3.02
N THR A 138 3.25 -10.23 -3.44
CA THR A 138 4.08 -11.06 -2.54
C THR A 138 4.95 -10.20 -1.62
N GLN A 139 5.53 -9.12 -2.14
CA GLN A 139 6.28 -8.16 -1.32
C GLN A 139 5.36 -7.46 -0.32
N ILE A 140 4.21 -6.93 -0.78
CA ILE A 140 3.22 -6.25 0.08
C ILE A 140 2.72 -7.15 1.21
N ARG A 141 2.38 -8.41 0.93
CA ARG A 141 1.95 -9.37 1.97
C ARG A 141 3.06 -9.72 2.96
N GLY A 142 4.33 -9.53 2.58
CA GLY A 142 5.49 -9.77 3.43
C GLY A 142 5.92 -8.58 4.27
N ILE A 143 5.30 -7.40 4.11
CA ILE A 143 5.60 -6.19 4.89
C ILE A 143 5.04 -6.35 6.31
N GLU A 144 5.85 -6.07 7.32
CA GLU A 144 5.39 -6.06 8.72
C GLU A 144 4.47 -4.86 8.98
N THR A 145 3.56 -4.95 9.96
CA THR A 145 2.60 -3.86 10.23
C THR A 145 3.28 -2.53 10.56
N THR A 146 4.42 -2.57 11.28
CA THR A 146 5.24 -1.39 11.60
C THR A 146 5.86 -0.74 10.37
N ASP A 147 6.27 -1.55 9.38
CA ASP A 147 6.85 -1.05 8.13
C ASP A 147 5.76 -0.52 7.19
N LEU A 148 4.55 -1.08 7.26
CA LEU A 148 3.41 -0.57 6.51
C LEU A 148 3.02 0.84 6.97
N VAL A 149 3.02 1.07 8.29
CA VAL A 149 2.74 2.39 8.88
C VAL A 149 3.90 3.39 8.63
N ALA A 150 5.08 2.92 8.22
CA ALA A 150 6.16 3.78 7.77
C ALA A 150 5.92 4.39 6.37
N LEU A 151 4.94 3.89 5.61
CA LEU A 151 4.49 4.58 4.40
C LEU A 151 3.83 5.91 4.79
N THR A 152 4.26 6.97 4.14
CA THR A 152 3.61 8.27 4.26
C THR A 152 2.23 8.25 3.63
N THR A 153 1.33 9.08 4.15
CA THR A 153 -0.03 9.26 3.61
C THR A 153 -0.04 9.59 2.11
N ASP A 154 0.95 10.35 1.62
CA ASP A 154 1.10 10.71 0.20
C ASP A 154 1.51 9.53 -0.70
N GLN A 155 2.09 8.47 -0.13
CA GLN A 155 2.47 7.27 -0.87
C GLN A 155 1.29 6.31 -1.10
N LEU A 156 0.25 6.36 -0.25
CA LEU A 156 -0.87 5.41 -0.27
C LEU A 156 -1.72 5.47 -1.54
N PRO A 157 -2.01 6.64 -2.15
CA PRO A 157 -2.62 6.69 -3.48
C PRO A 157 -1.82 5.97 -4.58
N GLY A 158 -0.52 5.74 -4.37
CA GLY A 158 0.34 4.96 -5.26
C GLY A 158 0.08 3.45 -5.22
N LEU A 159 -0.57 2.91 -4.18
CA LEU A 159 -0.92 1.49 -4.09
C LEU A 159 -1.98 1.11 -5.13
N THR A 160 -1.78 0.00 -5.80
CA THR A 160 -2.78 -0.59 -6.69
C THR A 160 -3.87 -1.31 -5.89
N THR A 161 -5.05 -1.46 -6.49
CA THR A 161 -6.14 -2.27 -5.91
C THR A 161 -5.71 -3.73 -5.66
N GLY A 162 -4.86 -4.28 -6.53
CA GLY A 162 -4.31 -5.64 -6.35
C GLY A 162 -3.37 -5.78 -5.16
N GLN A 163 -2.60 -4.74 -4.84
CA GLN A 163 -1.77 -4.69 -3.64
C GLN A 163 -2.62 -4.57 -2.38
N LEU A 164 -3.63 -3.69 -2.38
CA LEU A 164 -4.56 -3.54 -1.25
C LEU A 164 -5.36 -4.81 -0.98
N ALA A 165 -5.80 -5.53 -2.02
CA ALA A 165 -6.47 -6.82 -1.87
C ALA A 165 -5.54 -7.96 -1.39
N ALA A 166 -4.22 -7.75 -1.44
CA ALA A 166 -3.22 -8.71 -0.95
C ALA A 166 -2.82 -8.47 0.52
N LEU A 167 -3.18 -7.32 1.10
CA LEU A 167 -2.95 -7.04 2.52
C LEU A 167 -3.81 -7.95 3.39
N SER A 168 -3.26 -8.39 4.52
CA SER A 168 -4.02 -9.06 5.57
C SER A 168 -4.93 -8.07 6.31
N THR A 169 -5.88 -8.59 7.06
CA THR A 169 -6.70 -7.79 7.98
C THR A 169 -5.85 -7.11 9.04
N ASP A 170 -4.81 -7.77 9.56
CA ASP A 170 -3.92 -7.20 10.57
C ASP A 170 -3.10 -6.03 10.02
N GLN A 171 -2.66 -6.14 8.76
CA GLN A 171 -1.98 -5.05 8.05
C GLN A 171 -2.90 -3.86 7.85
N LEU A 172 -4.15 -4.07 7.42
CA LEU A 172 -5.12 -2.98 7.26
C LEU A 172 -5.52 -2.35 8.59
N ASN A 173 -5.67 -3.15 9.65
CA ASN A 173 -6.02 -2.65 10.98
C ASN A 173 -4.88 -1.88 11.64
N ALA A 174 -3.64 -2.07 11.19
CA ALA A 174 -2.51 -1.25 11.60
C ALA A 174 -2.47 0.12 10.91
N MET A 175 -3.17 0.31 9.78
CA MET A 175 -3.21 1.60 9.08
C MET A 175 -3.92 2.67 9.90
N GLU A 176 -3.36 3.87 9.90
CA GLU A 176 -3.93 5.03 10.57
C GLU A 176 -5.22 5.50 9.84
N THR A 177 -6.10 6.20 10.55
CA THR A 177 -7.36 6.68 9.96
C THR A 177 -7.13 7.75 8.89
N THR A 178 -6.09 8.56 9.05
CA THR A 178 -5.63 9.54 8.04
C THR A 178 -5.15 8.88 6.76
N ASP A 179 -4.47 7.74 6.90
CA ASP A 179 -3.98 6.93 5.80
C ASP A 179 -5.11 6.30 5.00
N LEU A 180 -6.12 5.75 5.70
CA LEU A 180 -7.32 5.25 5.06
C LEU A 180 -8.10 6.34 4.33
N ALA A 181 -8.20 7.54 4.90
CA ALA A 181 -8.87 8.67 4.26
C ALA A 181 -8.15 9.16 2.99
N ALA A 182 -6.83 8.95 2.89
CA ALA A 182 -6.04 9.32 1.71
C ALA A 182 -6.16 8.33 0.54
N LEU A 183 -6.62 7.10 0.78
CA LEU A 183 -6.89 6.15 -0.30
C LEU A 183 -7.97 6.68 -1.24
N THR A 184 -7.82 6.45 -2.53
CA THR A 184 -8.85 6.82 -3.50
C THR A 184 -10.11 5.96 -3.34
N ALA A 185 -11.25 6.47 -3.79
CA ALA A 185 -12.50 5.71 -3.79
C ALA A 185 -12.40 4.40 -4.60
N THR A 186 -11.59 4.36 -5.66
CA THR A 186 -11.32 3.14 -6.43
C THR A 186 -10.50 2.12 -5.64
N GLN A 187 -9.53 2.58 -4.85
CA GLN A 187 -8.72 1.72 -3.98
C GLN A 187 -9.57 1.08 -2.87
N ILE A 188 -10.40 1.88 -2.18
CA ILE A 188 -11.34 1.38 -1.16
C ILE A 188 -12.33 0.38 -1.76
N ARG A 189 -12.91 0.68 -2.93
CA ARG A 189 -13.77 -0.26 -3.67
C ARG A 189 -13.06 -1.56 -4.04
N GLY A 190 -11.73 -1.56 -4.18
CA GLY A 190 -10.91 -2.74 -4.46
C GLY A 190 -10.71 -3.70 -3.28
N LEU A 191 -11.02 -3.27 -2.05
CA LEU A 191 -10.91 -4.12 -0.86
C LEU A 191 -11.93 -5.26 -0.89
N THR A 192 -11.54 -6.42 -0.36
CA THR A 192 -12.49 -7.54 -0.22
C THR A 192 -13.49 -7.26 0.90
N THR A 193 -14.63 -7.98 0.89
CA THR A 193 -15.60 -7.88 1.98
C THR A 193 -15.01 -8.30 3.33
N ALA A 194 -14.14 -9.31 3.34
CA ALA A 194 -13.47 -9.78 4.56
C ALA A 194 -12.51 -8.73 5.14
N GLN A 195 -11.86 -7.94 4.28
CA GLN A 195 -11.03 -6.83 4.70
C GLN A 195 -11.86 -5.69 5.28
N LEU A 196 -12.97 -5.32 4.65
CA LEU A 196 -13.87 -4.28 5.16
C LEU A 196 -14.56 -4.68 6.47
N THR A 197 -14.98 -5.95 6.62
CA THR A 197 -15.49 -6.47 7.89
C THR A 197 -14.43 -6.50 8.99
N GLY A 198 -13.15 -6.50 8.61
CA GLY A 198 -12.04 -6.51 9.55
C GLY A 198 -11.70 -5.14 10.12
N PHE A 199 -12.17 -4.06 9.48
CA PHE A 199 -11.91 -2.69 9.93
C PHE A 199 -12.45 -2.48 11.35
N THR A 200 -11.72 -1.66 12.11
CA THR A 200 -12.27 -1.13 13.36
C THR A 200 -13.36 -0.09 13.07
N THR A 201 -14.24 0.14 14.04
CA THR A 201 -15.27 1.18 13.93
C THR A 201 -14.68 2.56 13.68
N ASP A 202 -13.53 2.90 14.27
CA ASP A 202 -12.84 4.17 14.02
C ASP A 202 -12.33 4.28 12.58
N GLN A 203 -11.86 3.18 12.00
CA GLN A 203 -11.43 3.12 10.60
C GLN A 203 -12.60 3.24 9.63
N THR A 204 -13.73 2.59 9.90
CA THR A 204 -14.95 2.77 9.09
C THR A 204 -15.47 4.21 9.22
N ALA A 205 -15.41 4.80 10.42
CA ALA A 205 -15.77 6.21 10.66
C ALA A 205 -14.81 7.22 10.01
N ALA A 206 -13.61 6.80 9.61
CA ALA A 206 -12.66 7.63 8.89
C ALA A 206 -12.90 7.67 7.37
N LEU A 207 -13.72 6.76 6.82
CA LEU A 207 -14.03 6.75 5.40
C LEU A 207 -14.75 8.04 4.99
N THR A 208 -14.29 8.65 3.89
CA THR A 208 -14.92 9.81 3.29
C THR A 208 -16.25 9.45 2.63
N SER A 209 -17.09 10.46 2.39
CA SER A 209 -18.34 10.28 1.65
C SER A 209 -18.11 9.74 0.23
N GLU A 210 -17.04 10.14 -0.44
CA GLU A 210 -16.68 9.65 -1.78
C GLU A 210 -16.28 8.16 -1.74
N GLN A 211 -15.48 7.75 -0.75
CA GLN A 211 -15.10 6.35 -0.55
C GLN A 211 -16.31 5.47 -0.24
N LEU A 212 -17.22 5.92 0.63
CA LEU A 212 -18.46 5.20 0.93
C LEU A 212 -19.36 5.09 -0.30
N GLY A 213 -19.50 6.15 -1.10
CA GLY A 213 -20.30 6.14 -2.33
C GLY A 213 -19.76 5.21 -3.43
N ALA A 214 -18.46 4.87 -3.39
CA ALA A 214 -17.86 3.94 -4.32
C ALA A 214 -18.02 2.46 -3.93
N LEU A 215 -18.38 2.15 -2.68
CA LEU A 215 -18.55 0.77 -2.24
C LEU A 215 -19.68 0.06 -2.99
N THR A 216 -19.50 -1.23 -3.25
CA THR A 216 -20.58 -2.06 -3.80
C THR A 216 -21.64 -2.37 -2.75
N THR A 217 -22.84 -2.76 -3.18
CA THR A 217 -23.91 -3.24 -2.27
C THR A 217 -23.45 -4.37 -1.35
N THR A 218 -22.64 -5.30 -1.89
CA THR A 218 -22.08 -6.42 -1.13
C THR A 218 -21.07 -5.96 -0.07
N GLN A 219 -20.26 -4.94 -0.37
CA GLN A 219 -19.32 -4.34 0.58
C GLN A 219 -20.04 -3.56 1.68
N ILE A 220 -21.03 -2.73 1.33
CA ILE A 220 -21.88 -2.01 2.29
C ILE A 220 -22.59 -2.98 3.25
N ARG A 221 -23.13 -4.08 2.72
CA ARG A 221 -23.75 -5.13 3.54
C ARG A 221 -22.77 -5.82 4.50
N GLY A 222 -21.48 -5.81 4.16
CA GLY A 222 -20.42 -6.39 4.98
C GLY A 222 -19.97 -5.51 6.15
N LEU A 223 -20.23 -4.20 6.12
CA LEU A 223 -19.89 -3.31 7.24
C LEU A 223 -20.67 -3.71 8.51
N GLU A 224 -20.04 -3.55 9.68
CA GLU A 224 -20.65 -3.98 10.92
C GLU A 224 -21.82 -3.07 11.31
N THR A 225 -22.78 -3.61 12.07
CA THR A 225 -23.92 -2.79 12.53
C THR A 225 -23.46 -1.66 13.45
N ALA A 226 -22.37 -1.85 14.21
CA ALA A 226 -21.77 -0.82 15.06
C ALA A 226 -21.24 0.37 14.24
N ASP A 227 -20.72 0.14 13.04
CA ASP A 227 -20.20 1.20 12.17
C ASP A 227 -21.28 2.23 11.81
N PHE A 228 -22.51 1.75 11.54
CA PHE A 228 -23.64 2.62 11.19
C PHE A 228 -24.08 3.54 12.33
N ALA A 229 -23.78 3.19 13.59
CA ALA A 229 -24.05 4.08 14.71
C ALA A 229 -23.09 5.29 14.75
N THR A 230 -21.95 5.21 14.06
CA THR A 230 -20.91 6.26 14.04
C THR A 230 -20.93 7.12 12.79
N LEU A 231 -21.64 6.71 11.73
CA LEU A 231 -21.70 7.44 10.47
C LEU A 231 -22.30 8.84 10.66
N THR A 232 -21.59 9.83 10.15
CA THR A 232 -22.04 11.22 10.12
C THR A 232 -23.02 11.48 8.98
N SER A 233 -23.76 12.59 9.05
CA SER A 233 -24.62 13.06 7.95
C SER A 233 -23.86 13.28 6.64
N THR A 234 -22.61 13.76 6.73
CA THR A 234 -21.75 13.97 5.54
C THR A 234 -21.40 12.64 4.88
N GLN A 235 -21.00 11.64 5.67
CA GLN A 235 -20.70 10.30 5.18
C GLN A 235 -21.92 9.63 4.56
N LEU A 236 -23.07 9.71 5.24
CA LEU A 236 -24.33 9.16 4.73
C LEU A 236 -24.74 9.80 3.42
N SER A 237 -24.53 11.11 3.23
CA SER A 237 -24.82 11.77 1.94
C SER A 237 -24.00 11.23 0.77
N GLY A 238 -22.87 10.57 1.05
CA GLY A 238 -22.05 9.88 0.06
C GLY A 238 -22.66 8.59 -0.47
N LEU A 239 -23.56 7.93 0.27
CA LEU A 239 -24.23 6.73 -0.19
C LEU A 239 -25.20 7.06 -1.34
N VAL A 240 -25.23 6.27 -2.38
CA VAL A 240 -26.11 6.45 -3.54
C VAL A 240 -27.32 5.52 -3.47
N ALA A 241 -28.42 5.88 -4.16
CA ALA A 241 -29.67 5.11 -4.13
C ALA A 241 -29.51 3.63 -4.50
N THR A 242 -28.56 3.31 -5.39
CA THR A 242 -28.27 1.92 -5.81
C THR A 242 -27.60 1.09 -4.72
N GLN A 243 -27.03 1.71 -3.68
CA GLN A 243 -26.47 1.03 -2.51
C GLN A 243 -27.51 0.71 -1.44
N MET A 244 -28.62 1.45 -1.40
CA MET A 244 -29.66 1.35 -0.37
C MET A 244 -30.24 -0.06 -0.22
N PRO A 245 -30.53 -0.82 -1.30
CA PRO A 245 -30.98 -2.21 -1.18
C PRO A 245 -29.95 -3.16 -0.52
N GLY A 246 -28.68 -2.77 -0.44
CA GLY A 246 -27.63 -3.54 0.23
C GLY A 246 -27.65 -3.43 1.76
N LEU A 247 -28.32 -2.42 2.32
CA LEU A 247 -28.40 -2.21 3.75
C LEU A 247 -29.33 -3.21 4.43
N THR A 248 -28.88 -3.79 5.54
CA THR A 248 -29.74 -4.62 6.39
C THR A 248 -30.65 -3.76 7.26
N THR A 249 -31.77 -4.33 7.73
CA THR A 249 -32.64 -3.64 8.71
C THR A 249 -31.91 -3.35 10.02
N ALA A 250 -30.98 -4.20 10.43
CA ALA A 250 -30.13 -3.96 11.61
C ALA A 250 -29.23 -2.72 11.43
N GLN A 251 -28.56 -2.60 10.28
CA GLN A 251 -27.73 -1.42 9.96
C GLN A 251 -28.57 -0.13 9.90
N LEU A 252 -29.75 -0.17 9.26
CA LEU A 252 -30.67 0.97 9.23
C LEU A 252 -31.15 1.36 10.63
N ASN A 253 -31.42 0.37 11.49
CA ASN A 253 -31.86 0.59 12.86
C ASN A 253 -30.72 0.99 13.82
N ALA A 254 -29.46 0.90 13.38
CA ALA A 254 -28.31 1.41 14.13
C ALA A 254 -28.01 2.88 13.85
N LEU A 255 -28.53 3.44 12.74
CA LEU A 255 -28.40 4.87 12.45
C LEU A 255 -28.99 5.71 13.59
N THR A 256 -28.26 6.76 13.98
CA THR A 256 -28.77 7.79 14.90
C THR A 256 -29.94 8.55 14.26
N THR A 257 -30.81 9.14 15.07
CA THR A 257 -31.93 9.94 14.54
C THR A 257 -31.46 11.16 13.73
N THR A 258 -30.33 11.77 14.13
CA THR A 258 -29.66 12.83 13.35
C THR A 258 -29.23 12.33 11.98
N ALA A 259 -28.66 11.13 11.91
CA ALA A 259 -28.28 10.48 10.65
C ALA A 259 -29.50 10.18 9.76
N VAL A 260 -30.60 9.69 10.35
CA VAL A 260 -31.85 9.42 9.62
C VAL A 260 -32.43 10.69 9.01
N ILE A 261 -32.44 11.81 9.74
CA ILE A 261 -32.91 13.12 9.23
C ILE A 261 -32.05 13.58 8.05
N ALA A 262 -30.76 13.24 8.03
CA ALA A 262 -29.83 13.64 6.97
C ALA A 262 -29.95 12.79 5.69
N LEU A 263 -30.68 11.66 5.71
CA LEU A 263 -30.89 10.87 4.52
C LEU A 263 -31.67 11.67 3.46
N THR A 264 -31.16 11.69 2.24
CA THR A 264 -31.84 12.34 1.12
C THR A 264 -33.10 11.58 0.72
N THR A 265 -34.07 12.28 0.13
CA THR A 265 -35.28 11.66 -0.43
C THR A 265 -34.95 10.60 -1.48
N THR A 266 -33.93 10.84 -2.31
CA THR A 266 -33.40 9.86 -3.27
C THR A 266 -32.90 8.57 -2.59
N GLN A 267 -32.18 8.67 -1.47
CA GLN A 267 -31.77 7.49 -0.70
C GLN A 267 -32.98 6.74 -0.11
N LEU A 268 -33.94 7.44 0.50
CA LEU A 268 -35.15 6.77 1.03
C LEU A 268 -35.94 6.06 -0.06
N SER A 269 -36.10 6.69 -1.23
CA SER A 269 -36.81 6.08 -2.36
C SER A 269 -36.11 4.81 -2.90
N GLY A 270 -34.80 4.68 -2.66
CA GLY A 270 -33.99 3.51 -3.02
C GLY A 270 -34.12 2.33 -2.05
N LEU A 271 -34.70 2.51 -0.86
CA LEU A 271 -34.92 1.43 0.10
C LEU A 271 -36.01 0.46 -0.37
N LEU A 272 -35.80 -0.84 -0.11
CA LEU A 272 -36.82 -1.86 -0.35
C LEU A 272 -37.99 -1.72 0.62
N THR A 273 -39.17 -2.21 0.23
CA THR A 273 -40.35 -2.25 1.11
C THR A 273 -40.09 -3.07 2.38
N SER A 274 -39.31 -4.15 2.29
CA SER A 274 -38.91 -4.95 3.46
C SER A 274 -37.99 -4.18 4.41
N GLN A 275 -37.16 -3.27 3.89
CA GLN A 275 -36.30 -2.42 4.72
C GLN A 275 -37.13 -1.36 5.43
N ILE A 276 -38.06 -0.70 4.73
CA ILE A 276 -38.99 0.26 5.32
C ILE A 276 -39.87 -0.40 6.39
N ALA A 277 -40.45 -1.56 6.12
CA ALA A 277 -41.23 -2.33 7.10
C ALA A 277 -40.41 -2.76 8.34
N GLY A 278 -39.09 -2.89 8.19
CA GLY A 278 -38.16 -3.28 9.25
C GLY A 278 -37.58 -2.12 10.06
N LEU A 279 -37.85 -0.86 9.70
CA LEU A 279 -37.42 0.30 10.48
C LEU A 279 -38.10 0.32 11.85
N SER A 280 -37.37 0.63 12.92
CA SER A 280 -37.99 0.78 14.24
C SER A 280 -38.87 2.04 14.30
N SER A 281 -39.76 2.10 15.30
CA SER A 281 -40.56 3.30 15.57
C SER A 281 -39.69 4.53 15.85
N THR A 282 -38.47 4.35 16.36
CA THR A 282 -37.53 5.46 16.59
C THR A 282 -37.01 6.01 15.26
N GLN A 283 -36.63 5.15 14.30
CA GLN A 283 -36.21 5.62 12.98
C GLN A 283 -37.36 6.22 12.19
N MET A 284 -38.54 5.59 12.21
CA MET A 284 -39.72 6.12 11.53
C MET A 284 -40.15 7.49 12.08
N GLY A 285 -40.14 7.66 13.41
CA GLY A 285 -40.45 8.93 14.06
C GLY A 285 -39.40 10.03 13.83
N ALA A 286 -38.18 9.68 13.40
CA ALA A 286 -37.14 10.64 13.05
C ALA A 286 -37.27 11.18 11.62
N LEU A 287 -38.06 10.54 10.75
CA LEU A 287 -38.23 11.00 9.38
C LEU A 287 -38.93 12.37 9.33
N THR A 288 -38.40 13.26 8.49
CA THR A 288 -39.00 14.55 8.19
C THR A 288 -40.25 14.42 7.32
N THR A 289 -41.07 15.46 7.26
CA THR A 289 -42.26 15.49 6.39
C THR A 289 -41.91 15.32 4.91
N ASP A 290 -40.79 15.90 4.47
CA ASP A 290 -40.33 15.80 3.08
C ASP A 290 -39.89 14.37 2.74
N GLN A 291 -39.21 13.71 3.67
CA GLN A 291 -38.81 12.32 3.56
C GLN A 291 -40.02 11.37 3.50
N ILE A 292 -41.00 11.54 4.40
CA ILE A 292 -42.24 10.76 4.40
C ILE A 292 -43.02 10.99 3.11
N GLY A 293 -43.13 12.24 2.67
CA GLY A 293 -43.82 12.61 1.42
C GLY A 293 -43.17 12.06 0.15
N ASN A 294 -41.89 11.68 0.20
CA ASN A 294 -41.18 11.07 -0.93
C ASN A 294 -41.24 9.54 -0.95
N LEU A 295 -41.73 8.89 0.10
CA LEU A 295 -41.91 7.45 0.10
C LEU A 295 -42.86 7.02 -1.02
N THR A 296 -42.49 5.96 -1.73
CA THR A 296 -43.34 5.39 -2.78
C THR A 296 -44.61 4.79 -2.17
N THR A 297 -45.66 4.66 -2.99
CA THR A 297 -46.91 4.00 -2.58
C THR A 297 -46.66 2.59 -2.03
N ASN A 298 -45.71 1.84 -2.59
CA ASN A 298 -45.38 0.51 -2.12
C ASN A 298 -44.71 0.52 -0.74
N GLN A 299 -43.82 1.50 -0.49
CA GLN A 299 -43.17 1.67 0.81
C GLN A 299 -44.17 2.09 1.89
N LEU A 300 -45.08 3.02 1.60
CA LEU A 300 -46.15 3.42 2.53
C LEU A 300 -47.07 2.23 2.87
N ARG A 301 -47.38 1.38 1.89
CA ARG A 301 -48.19 0.17 2.11
C ARG A 301 -47.48 -0.93 2.90
N SER A 302 -46.14 -0.88 2.99
CA SER A 302 -45.36 -1.83 3.78
C SER A 302 -45.23 -1.47 5.26
N LEU A 303 -45.70 -0.28 5.66
CA LEU A 303 -45.66 0.14 7.06
C LEU A 303 -46.47 -0.81 7.95
N THR A 304 -45.90 -1.11 9.10
CA THR A 304 -46.51 -1.96 10.12
C THR A 304 -47.28 -1.12 11.13
N SER A 305 -48.16 -1.75 11.92
CA SER A 305 -48.90 -1.05 12.99
C SER A 305 -48.01 -0.48 14.09
N ALA A 306 -46.76 -0.93 14.22
CA ALA A 306 -45.80 -0.38 15.17
C ALA A 306 -45.15 0.93 14.67
N GLN A 307 -45.32 1.25 13.37
CA GLN A 307 -44.72 2.40 12.69
C GLN A 307 -45.72 3.53 12.41
N ILE A 308 -47.02 3.29 12.63
CA ILE A 308 -48.14 4.23 12.42
C ILE A 308 -48.70 4.63 13.78
#